data_AF-A0A1S8JKE7-F1
#
_entry.id   AF-A0A1S8JKE7-F1
#
_cell.length_a   1.000
_cell.length_b   1.000
_cell.length_c   1.000
_cell.angle_alpha   90.00
_cell.angle_beta   90.00
_cell.angle_gamma   90.00
#
_symmetry.space_group_name_H-M   'P 1'
#
loop_
_entity.id
_entity.type
_entity.pdbx_description
1 polymer ?
#
loop_
_entity_poly.entity_id
_entity_poly.type
_entity_poly.pdbx_seq_one_letter_code
_entity_poly.pdbx_strand_id
1 'polypeptide(L)'
;KKSDVYNPDGSVKNATFIHDKKTGKANTLYLKPVQQDLLQYHDWLAQENINSEWLFPSTAHYDLHITEKQFHKVMAHVGDLLGINLEDKEKK
;
A
#
# COMPACT_ATOMS: atom_id res chain seq x y z
N LYS A 1 2.87 8.69 1.34
CA LYS A 1 2.43 8.77 2.76
C LYS A 1 0.92 8.56 2.83
N LYS A 2 0.36 8.32 4.02
CA LYS A 2 -1.09 8.10 4.21
C LYS A 2 -1.90 9.32 3.75
N SER A 3 -1.42 10.52 4.05
CA SER A 3 -2.02 11.80 3.63
C SER A 3 -2.09 12.01 2.11
N ASP A 4 -1.31 11.28 1.32
CA ASP A 4 -1.35 11.39 -0.15
C ASP A 4 -2.54 10.61 -0.73
N VAL A 5 -3.08 9.65 0.04
CA VAL A 5 -4.18 8.76 -0.37
C VAL A 5 -5.50 9.16 0.29
N TYR A 6 -5.49 9.49 1.59
CA TYR A 6 -6.70 9.85 2.33
C TYR A 6 -6.85 11.37 2.49
N ASN A 7 -8.09 11.83 2.49
CA ASN A 7 -8.48 13.16 2.92
C ASN A 7 -8.63 13.18 4.46
N PRO A 8 -8.65 14.38 5.08
CA PRO A 8 -8.81 14.50 6.53
C PRO A 8 -10.11 13.91 7.08
N ASP A 9 -11.15 13.78 6.26
CA ASP A 9 -12.43 13.17 6.60
C ASP A 9 -12.44 11.64 6.50
N GLY A 10 -11.30 11.02 6.19
CA GLY A 10 -11.15 9.57 6.02
C GLY A 10 -11.51 9.06 4.62
N SER A 11 -12.04 9.91 3.74
CA SER A 11 -12.33 9.52 2.35
C SER A 11 -11.05 9.29 1.54
N VAL A 12 -11.11 8.42 0.54
CA VAL A 12 -9.98 8.15 -0.38
C VAL A 12 -10.02 9.13 -1.56
N LYS A 13 -8.86 9.70 -1.89
CA LYS A 13 -8.67 10.58 -3.06
C LYS A 13 -8.82 9.79 -4.36
N ASN A 14 -9.25 10.46 -5.43
CA ASN A 14 -9.41 9.80 -6.74
C ASN A 14 -8.07 9.38 -7.38
N ALA A 15 -7.01 10.14 -7.13
CA ALA A 15 -5.68 9.90 -7.65
C ALA A 15 -4.61 10.49 -6.72
N THR A 16 -3.38 10.00 -6.83
CA THR A 16 -2.21 10.54 -6.14
C THR A 16 -1.02 10.64 -7.10
N PHE A 17 -0.13 11.59 -6.85
CA PHE A 17 1.15 11.69 -7.56
C PHE A 17 2.17 10.76 -6.94
N ILE A 18 2.84 9.98 -7.76
CA ILE A 18 3.94 9.10 -7.36
C ILE A 18 5.19 9.46 -8.15
N HIS A 19 6.36 9.27 -7.54
CA HIS A 19 7.63 9.39 -8.24
C HIS A 19 8.18 8.01 -8.48
N ASP A 20 8.43 7.68 -9.74
CA ASP A 20 9.06 6.43 -10.12
C ASP A 20 10.51 6.43 -9.61
N LYS A 21 10.88 5.44 -8.80
CA LYS A 21 12.22 5.36 -8.18
C LYS A 21 13.34 5.17 -9.20
N LYS A 22 13.06 4.51 -10.34
CA LYS A 22 14.04 4.14 -11.36
C LYS A 22 14.31 5.29 -12.33
N THR A 23 13.28 6.03 -12.70
CA THR A 23 13.34 7.09 -13.73
C THR A 23 13.23 8.51 -13.16
N GLY A 24 12.81 8.64 -11.90
CA GLY A 24 12.55 9.93 -11.24
C GLY A 24 11.31 10.66 -11.77
N LYS A 25 10.59 10.09 -12.73
CA LYS A 25 9.43 10.73 -13.35
C LYS A 25 8.22 10.72 -12.41
N ALA A 26 7.54 11.86 -12.35
CA ALA A 26 6.25 11.95 -11.70
C ALA A 26 5.19 11.25 -12.57
N ASN A 27 4.39 10.39 -11.95
CA ASN A 27 3.26 9.69 -12.56
C ASN A 27 2.02 9.91 -11.70
N THR A 28 0.84 9.79 -12.33
CA THR A 28 -0.44 9.82 -11.61
C THR A 28 -0.94 8.40 -11.42
N LEU A 29 -1.15 8.00 -10.17
CA LEU A 29 -1.76 6.73 -9.81
C LEU A 29 -3.25 6.95 -9.54
N TYR A 30 -4.11 6.30 -10.33
CA TYR A 30 -5.56 6.36 -10.13
C TYR A 30 -5.99 5.36 -9.06
N LEU A 31 -6.68 5.86 -8.03
CA LEU A 31 -7.06 5.07 -6.84
C LEU A 31 -8.49 4.53 -6.93
N LYS A 32 -9.32 5.05 -7.84
CA LYS A 32 -10.71 4.63 -8.04
C LYS A 32 -10.91 3.11 -8.10
N PRO A 33 -10.05 2.31 -8.78
CA PRO A 33 -10.24 0.85 -8.84
C PRO A 33 -10.06 0.13 -7.50
N VAL A 34 -9.27 0.69 -6.58
CA VAL A 34 -8.90 0.09 -5.27
C VAL A 34 -9.50 0.87 -4.10
N GLN A 35 -10.44 1.77 -4.38
CA GLN A 35 -10.99 2.71 -3.41
C GLN A 35 -11.66 1.99 -2.25
N GLN A 36 -12.43 0.94 -2.53
CA GLN A 36 -13.13 0.18 -1.49
C GLN A 36 -12.15 -0.57 -0.58
N ASP A 37 -11.10 -1.18 -1.14
CA ASP A 37 -10.07 -1.89 -0.38
C ASP A 37 -9.31 -0.92 0.53
N LEU A 38 -9.01 0.29 0.05
CA LEU A 38 -8.37 1.33 0.85
C LEU A 38 -9.26 1.81 2.01
N LEU A 39 -10.56 2.00 1.78
CA LEU A 39 -11.50 2.34 2.85
C LEU A 39 -11.56 1.24 3.92
N GLN A 40 -11.71 -0.01 3.49
CA GLN A 40 -11.74 -1.16 4.41
C GLN A 40 -10.44 -1.27 5.21
N TYR A 41 -9.30 -1.05 4.55
CA TYR A 41 -8.00 -1.07 5.21
C TYR A 41 -7.85 0.08 6.22
N HIS A 42 -8.35 1.27 5.90
CA HIS A 42 -8.37 2.41 6.82
C HIS A 42 -9.19 2.11 8.08
N ASP A 43 -10.37 1.54 7.92
CA ASP A 43 -11.24 1.15 9.04
C ASP A 43 -10.57 0.10 9.93
N TRP A 44 -9.92 -0.89 9.31
CA TRP A 44 -9.16 -1.91 10.03
C TRP A 44 -8.00 -1.30 10.85
N LEU A 45 -7.23 -0.36 10.27
CA LEU A 45 -6.16 0.33 11.00
C LEU A 45 -6.70 1.07 12.23
N ALA A 46 -7.87 1.71 12.12
CA ALA A 46 -8.50 2.41 13.23
C ALA A 46 -8.99 1.44 14.33
N GLN A 47 -9.58 0.30 13.93
CA GLN A 47 -10.04 -0.75 14.86
C GLN A 47 -8.89 -1.35 15.67
N GLU A 48 -7.74 -1.57 15.04
CA GLU A 48 -6.53 -2.09 15.70
C GLU A 48 -5.72 -1.00 16.43
N ASN A 49 -6.22 0.24 16.48
CA ASN A 49 -5.55 1.40 17.08
C ASN A 49 -4.13 1.65 16.51
N ILE A 50 -3.94 1.38 15.21
CA ILE A 50 -2.68 1.54 14.50
C ILE A 50 -2.59 2.98 13.97
N ASN A 51 -1.79 3.79 14.66
CA ASN A 51 -1.56 5.19 14.28
C ASN A 51 -0.22 5.35 13.57
N SER A 52 -0.27 5.61 12.26
CA SER A 52 0.91 5.82 11.42
C SER A 52 0.73 6.96 10.41
N GLU A 53 1.85 7.62 10.06
CA GLU A 53 1.97 8.51 8.91
C GLU A 53 2.06 7.74 7.58
N TRP A 54 2.53 6.49 7.61
CA TRP A 54 2.72 5.66 6.43
C TRP A 54 1.43 4.97 6.01
N LEU A 55 1.25 4.82 4.69
CA LEU A 55 0.10 4.12 4.14
C LEU A 55 0.14 2.64 4.52
N PHE A 56 1.32 2.02 4.43
CA PHE A 56 1.57 0.65 4.86
C PHE A 56 2.66 0.68 5.94
N PRO A 57 2.28 0.76 7.23
CA PRO A 57 3.23 0.77 8.32
C PRO A 57 3.91 -0.59 8.52
N SER A 58 5.11 -0.57 9.10
CA SER A 58 5.76 -1.77 9.62
C SER A 58 5.00 -2.28 10.84
N THR A 59 4.79 -3.59 10.93
CA THR A 59 4.06 -4.22 12.06
C THR A 59 4.83 -4.18 13.38
N ALA A 60 6.15 -4.02 13.35
CA ALA A 60 6.98 -3.91 14.55
C ALA A 60 7.09 -2.47 15.07
N HIS A 61 7.03 -1.49 14.15
CA HIS A 61 7.28 -0.07 14.41
C HIS A 61 6.39 0.76 13.50
N TYR A 62 5.21 1.17 13.98
CA TYR A 62 4.20 1.84 13.15
C TYR A 62 4.64 3.23 12.64
N ASP A 63 5.69 3.81 13.22
CA ASP A 63 6.34 5.04 12.75
C ASP A 63 7.14 4.85 11.45
N LEU A 64 7.40 3.61 11.04
CA LEU A 64 8.13 3.26 9.82
C LEU A 64 7.21 2.66 8.76
N HIS A 65 7.58 2.79 7.49
CA HIS A 65 6.92 2.06 6.41
C HIS A 65 7.39 0.61 6.32
N ILE A 66 6.57 -0.24 5.69
CA ILE A 66 6.97 -1.60 5.32
C ILE A 66 8.23 -1.58 4.45
N THR A 67 9.15 -2.51 4.69
CA THR A 67 10.35 -2.66 3.87
C THR A 67 10.06 -3.50 2.62
N GLU A 68 10.84 -3.28 1.56
CA GLU A 68 10.73 -4.05 0.30
C GLU A 68 10.83 -5.57 0.55
N LYS A 69 11.74 -5.99 1.44
CA LYS A 69 11.86 -7.40 1.85
C LYS A 69 10.59 -7.95 2.49
N GLN A 70 9.91 -7.16 3.32
CA GLN A 70 8.66 -7.59 3.95
C GLN A 70 7.51 -7.61 2.94
N PHE A 71 7.46 -6.65 2.02
CA PHE A 71 6.51 -6.66 0.92
C PHE A 71 6.63 -7.95 0.08
N HIS A 72 7.84 -8.32 -0.37
CA HIS A 72 8.04 -9.55 -1.13
C HIS A 72 7.65 -10.81 -0.33
N LYS A 73 7.94 -10.85 0.97
CA LYS A 73 7.49 -11.97 1.82
C LYS A 73 5.96 -12.11 1.86
N VAL A 74 5.24 -10.99 1.97
CA VAL A 74 3.77 -11.01 1.95
C VAL A 74 3.28 -11.50 0.58
N MET A 75 3.84 -10.97 -0.52
CA MET A 75 3.46 -11.38 -1.87
C MET A 75 3.71 -12.86 -2.15
N ALA A 76 4.88 -13.38 -1.75
CA ALA A 76 5.21 -14.81 -1.87
C ALA A 76 4.21 -15.67 -1.08
N HIS A 77 3.95 -15.30 0.18
CA HIS A 77 3.01 -16.05 1.01
C HIS A 77 1.58 -16.05 0.46
N VAL A 78 1.10 -14.91 -0.04
CA VAL A 78 -0.20 -14.82 -0.72
C VAL A 78 -0.22 -15.67 -2.00
N GLY A 79 0.88 -15.67 -2.77
CA GLY A 79 1.04 -16.52 -3.93
C GLY A 79 0.92 -18.01 -3.59
N ASP A 80 1.62 -18.46 -2.55
CA ASP A 80 1.56 -19.84 -2.05
C ASP A 80 0.14 -20.23 -1.63
N LEU A 81 -0.56 -19.37 -0.87
CA LEU A 81 -1.94 -19.60 -0.42
C LEU A 81 -2.93 -19.72 -1.58
N LEU A 82 -2.71 -18.97 -2.65
CA LEU A 82 -3.56 -18.97 -3.84
C LEU A 82 -3.13 -20.01 -4.89
N GLY A 83 -2.00 -20.70 -4.68
CA GLY A 83 -1.42 -21.64 -5.65
C GLY A 83 -0.95 -20.96 -6.94
N ILE A 84 -0.60 -19.67 -6.89
CA ILE A 84 -0.14 -18.89 -8.04
C ILE A 84 1.26 -18.33 -7.79
N ASN A 85 2.16 -18.49 -8.75
CA ASN A 85 3.47 -17.85 -8.66
C ASN A 85 3.37 -16.38 -9.08
N LEU A 86 3.39 -15.47 -8.09
CA LEU A 86 3.36 -14.02 -8.33
C LEU A 86 4.74 -13.46 -8.71
N GLU A 87 5.83 -14.19 -8.48
CA GLU A 87 7.20 -13.72 -8.72
C GLU A 87 7.66 -13.85 -10.19
N ASP A 88 6.97 -14.68 -11.00
CA ASP A 88 7.35 -14.90 -12.41
C ASP A 88 6.94 -13.75 -13.36
N LYS A 89 6.15 -12.78 -12.89
CA LYS A 89 5.63 -11.68 -13.73
C LYS A 89 6.55 -10.47 -13.84
N GLU A 90 7.64 -10.39 -13.07
CA GLU A 90 8.57 -9.25 -13.10
C GLU A 90 9.75 -9.42 -14.08
N LYS A 91 9.80 -10.51 -14.85
CA LYS A 91 10.90 -10.82 -15.82
C LYS A 91 10.55 -10.56 -17.30
N LYS A 92 9.65 -9.65 -17.63
CA LYS A 92 9.40 -9.24 -19.03
C LYS A 92 9.67 -7.76 -19.27
#